data_AF-A0A444V582-F1
#
_entry.id   AF-A0A444V582-F1
#
_cell.length_a   1.000
_cell.length_b   1.000
_cell.length_c   1.000
_cell.angle_alpha   90.00
_cell.angle_beta   90.00
_cell.angle_gamma   90.00
#
_symmetry.space_group_name_H-M   'P 1'
#
loop_
_entity.id
_entity.type
_entity.pdbx_description
1 polymer ?
#
loop_
_entity_poly.entity_id
_entity_poly.type
_entity_poly.pdbx_seq_one_letter_code
_entity_poly.pdbx_strand_id
1 'polypeptide(L)'
;MAGMGGSMLALLVYTVTALKIYSYHEVNSWFRQGIQTSSVTGVKNESEKEWVTYPNNLTTGDLYYFLLAPTLCYQLNFPRNVIIRKWFVARRALEIAPNNFIWIILFYWFCHSVLNFMGELLKFGDREFYADWWHVYRPLLLQGFPQWQAQVIVYMMSAALCEYVIAIPLEMFRFWIFATVILQAKMTLLLGRFFSGNYGNCLVWLCVLMGPPIAVLTYLHDYYMLNRESNAWSLY
;
A
#
# COMPACT_ATOMS: atom_id res chain seq x y z
N MET A 1 -9.36 -5.22 22.15
CA MET A 1 -8.95 -4.00 21.43
C MET A 1 -8.71 -4.29 19.92
N ALA A 2 -9.62 -5.00 19.26
CA ALA A 2 -9.49 -5.40 17.85
C ALA A 2 -10.13 -4.41 16.85
N GLY A 3 -10.61 -3.25 17.30
CA GLY A 3 -11.39 -2.32 16.49
C GLY A 3 -10.63 -1.13 15.90
N MET A 4 -9.45 -0.77 16.42
CA MET A 4 -8.81 0.53 16.12
C MET A 4 -8.20 0.58 14.71
N GLY A 5 -7.61 -0.53 14.26
CA GLY A 5 -6.99 -0.59 12.95
C GLY A 5 -7.96 -0.74 11.77
N GLY A 6 -9.11 -1.40 11.99
CA GLY A 6 -10.18 -1.51 11.00
C GLY A 6 -11.01 -0.23 10.94
N SER A 7 -11.28 0.38 12.10
CA SER A 7 -11.94 1.68 12.16
C SER A 7 -11.11 2.78 11.50
N MET A 8 -9.79 2.82 11.65
CA MET A 8 -8.98 3.85 10.98
C MET A 8 -9.00 3.74 9.45
N LEU A 9 -8.92 2.52 8.90
CA LEU A 9 -8.99 2.30 7.44
C LEU A 9 -10.40 2.53 6.91
N ALA A 10 -11.42 2.09 7.66
CA ALA A 10 -12.81 2.40 7.34
C ALA A 10 -13.06 3.91 7.38
N LEU A 11 -12.58 4.62 8.41
CA LEU A 11 -12.68 6.07 8.53
C LEU A 11 -11.98 6.76 7.36
N LEU A 12 -10.78 6.33 6.98
CA LEU A 12 -10.06 6.88 5.83
C LEU A 12 -10.83 6.68 4.52
N VAL A 13 -11.35 5.47 4.30
CA VAL A 13 -12.18 5.19 3.11
C VAL A 13 -13.45 6.02 3.15
N TYR A 14 -14.15 6.07 4.28
CA TYR A 14 -15.37 6.85 4.44
C TYR A 14 -15.14 8.35 4.30
N THR A 15 -14.04 8.90 4.84
CA THR A 15 -13.72 10.32 4.69
C THR A 15 -13.39 10.65 3.24
N VAL A 16 -12.57 9.84 2.58
CA VAL A 16 -12.25 10.04 1.15
C VAL A 16 -13.50 9.91 0.28
N THR A 17 -14.34 8.90 0.51
CA THR A 17 -15.59 8.72 -0.22
C THR A 17 -16.57 9.86 0.07
N ALA A 18 -16.68 10.33 1.31
CA ALA A 18 -17.52 11.47 1.68
C ALA A 18 -17.06 12.76 1.00
N LEU A 19 -15.75 13.04 1.00
CA LEU A 19 -15.17 14.20 0.31
C LEU A 19 -15.41 14.13 -1.21
N LYS A 20 -15.26 12.94 -1.82
CA LYS A 20 -15.58 12.72 -3.23
C LYS A 20 -17.07 12.95 -3.52
N ILE A 21 -17.97 12.40 -2.71
CA ILE A 21 -19.42 12.59 -2.87
C ILE A 21 -19.81 14.07 -2.69
N TYR A 22 -19.22 14.77 -1.72
CA TYR A 22 -19.43 16.19 -1.52
C TYR A 22 -19.04 17.00 -2.76
N SER A 23 -17.83 16.78 -3.28
CA SER A 23 -17.37 17.45 -4.50
C SER A 23 -18.25 17.13 -5.71
N TYR A 24 -18.68 15.87 -5.85
CA TYR A 24 -19.62 15.46 -6.90
C TYR A 24 -20.98 16.15 -6.78
N HIS A 25 -21.51 16.28 -5.57
CA HIS A 25 -22.77 16.96 -5.31
C HIS A 25 -22.69 18.46 -5.63
N GLU A 26 -21.66 19.15 -5.14
CA GLU A 26 -21.48 20.58 -5.33
C GLU A 26 -21.37 20.94 -6.82
N VAL A 27 -20.50 20.24 -7.56
CA VAL A 27 -20.31 20.46 -8.99
C VAL A 27 -21.60 20.22 -9.77
N ASN A 28 -22.33 19.15 -9.49
CA ASN A 28 -23.63 18.90 -10.16
C ASN A 28 -24.71 19.92 -9.77
N SER A 29 -24.68 20.43 -8.52
CA SER A 29 -25.61 21.48 -8.08
C SER A 29 -25.36 22.80 -8.82
N TRP A 30 -24.10 23.16 -9.06
CA TRP A 30 -23.71 24.33 -9.84
C TRP A 30 -24.27 24.24 -11.27
N PHE A 31 -24.04 23.12 -11.97
CA PHE A 31 -24.53 22.94 -13.34
C PHE A 31 -26.06 22.97 -13.43
N ARG A 32 -26.75 22.43 -12.42
CA ARG A 32 -28.21 22.47 -12.34
C ARG A 32 -28.76 23.90 -12.23
N GLN A 33 -28.14 24.75 -11.41
CA GLN A 33 -28.53 26.15 -11.26
C GLN A 33 -28.21 26.96 -12.53
N GLY A 34 -27.08 26.68 -13.18
CA GLY A 34 -26.70 27.30 -14.44
C GLY A 34 -27.72 27.06 -15.55
N ILE A 35 -28.31 25.87 -15.65
CA ILE A 35 -29.33 25.54 -16.67
C ILE A 35 -30.61 26.35 -16.52
N GLN A 36 -31.05 26.63 -15.28
CA GLN A 36 -32.21 27.49 -15.04
C GLN A 36 -31.95 28.93 -15.47
N THR A 37 -30.69 29.36 -15.52
CA THR A 37 -30.28 30.71 -15.92
C THR A 37 -30.09 30.79 -17.44
N SER A 38 -29.53 29.75 -18.07
CA SER A 38 -29.25 29.71 -19.52
C SER A 38 -30.48 29.43 -20.40
N SER A 39 -31.61 29.00 -19.83
CA SER A 39 -32.89 28.86 -20.56
C SER A 39 -33.46 30.19 -21.05
N VAL A 40 -32.94 31.34 -20.58
CA VAL A 40 -33.36 32.69 -20.96
C VAL A 40 -32.59 33.25 -22.17
N THR A 41 -31.44 32.69 -22.53
CA THR A 41 -30.60 33.18 -23.65
C THR A 41 -30.14 32.01 -24.52
N GLY A 42 -30.98 31.63 -25.47
CA GLY A 42 -30.71 30.52 -26.39
C GLY A 42 -29.83 30.93 -27.57
N VAL A 43 -28.55 30.55 -27.53
CA VAL A 43 -27.71 30.41 -28.73
C VAL A 43 -27.10 29.01 -28.68
N LYS A 44 -27.39 28.19 -29.70
CA LYS A 44 -26.77 26.87 -29.89
C LYS A 44 -25.71 27.00 -30.98
N ASN A 45 -24.48 26.59 -30.68
CA ASN A 45 -23.48 26.31 -31.71
C ASN A 45 -23.16 24.82 -31.71
N GLU A 46 -23.07 24.29 -32.93
CA GLU A 46 -22.83 22.89 -33.26
C GLU A 46 -21.33 22.54 -33.29
N SER A 47 -21.09 21.25 -33.03
CA SER A 47 -19.90 20.44 -33.34
C SER A 47 -18.56 20.77 -32.67
N GLU A 48 -18.13 19.90 -31.75
CA GLU A 48 -16.75 19.34 -31.67
C GLU A 48 -16.55 18.48 -30.41
N LYS A 49 -16.12 17.21 -30.57
CA LYS A 49 -15.93 16.15 -29.55
C LYS A 49 -17.15 15.89 -28.67
N GLU A 50 -17.46 14.62 -28.39
CA GLU A 50 -18.58 14.25 -27.52
C GLU A 50 -18.21 14.60 -26.04
N TRP A 51 -18.25 15.88 -25.70
CA TRP A 51 -17.99 16.38 -24.35
C TRP A 51 -19.18 16.01 -23.47
N VAL A 52 -18.88 15.35 -22.35
CA VAL A 52 -19.93 14.98 -21.40
C VAL A 52 -20.45 16.26 -20.75
N THR A 53 -21.70 16.58 -21.02
CA THR A 53 -22.43 17.74 -20.51
C THR A 53 -23.50 17.29 -19.53
N TYR A 54 -23.85 18.13 -18.56
CA TYR A 54 -24.98 17.87 -17.68
C TYR A 54 -26.28 17.99 -18.51
N PRO A 55 -27.27 17.07 -18.40
CA PRO A 55 -27.42 16.01 -17.40
C PRO A 55 -26.85 14.63 -17.79
N ASN A 56 -26.18 14.51 -18.95
CA ASN A 56 -25.71 13.24 -19.49
C ASN A 56 -24.53 12.62 -18.71
N ASN A 57 -23.94 13.35 -17.75
CA ASN A 57 -22.87 12.88 -16.86
C ASN A 57 -23.34 12.00 -15.69
N LEU A 58 -24.65 11.84 -15.51
CA LEU A 58 -25.27 11.11 -14.39
C LEU A 58 -25.30 9.58 -14.62
N THR A 59 -24.22 9.02 -15.18
CA THR A 59 -24.09 7.58 -15.40
C THR A 59 -23.37 6.91 -14.22
N THR A 60 -23.71 5.65 -13.93
CA THR A 60 -23.02 4.86 -12.89
C THR A 60 -21.55 4.62 -13.24
N GLY A 61 -21.24 4.48 -14.53
CA GLY A 61 -19.87 4.29 -15.02
C GLY A 61 -18.96 5.47 -14.70
N ASP A 62 -19.42 6.70 -14.97
CA ASP A 62 -18.63 7.91 -14.67
C ASP A 62 -18.45 8.14 -13.17
N LEU A 63 -19.44 7.77 -12.36
CA LEU A 63 -19.35 7.80 -10.91
C LEU A 63 -18.28 6.83 -10.38
N TYR A 64 -18.31 5.57 -10.80
CA TYR A 64 -17.31 4.58 -10.37
C TYR A 64 -15.90 4.96 -10.84
N TYR A 65 -15.77 5.49 -12.05
CA TYR A 65 -14.50 6.00 -12.54
C TYR A 65 -13.94 7.11 -11.63
N PHE A 66 -14.77 8.07 -11.24
CA PHE A 66 -14.35 9.15 -10.33
C PHE A 66 -14.00 8.63 -8.92
N LEU A 67 -14.73 7.64 -8.40
CA LEU A 67 -14.42 7.04 -7.10
C LEU A 67 -13.03 6.39 -7.07
N LEU A 68 -12.63 5.74 -8.17
CA LEU A 68 -11.34 5.05 -8.31
C LEU A 68 -10.18 5.97 -8.74
N ALA A 69 -10.48 7.12 -9.37
CA ALA A 69 -9.47 8.08 -9.78
C ALA A 69 -8.70 8.63 -8.56
N PRO A 70 -7.38 8.85 -8.67
CA PRO A 70 -6.54 9.37 -7.59
C PRO A 70 -6.69 10.90 -7.43
N THR A 71 -7.93 11.38 -7.35
CA THR A 71 -8.30 12.80 -7.21
C THR A 71 -9.47 12.96 -6.25
N LEU A 72 -9.50 14.05 -5.47
CA LEU A 72 -10.62 14.35 -4.56
C LEU A 72 -11.69 15.23 -5.22
N CYS A 73 -11.29 16.08 -6.16
CA CYS A 73 -12.17 17.03 -6.83
C CYS A 73 -12.82 16.40 -8.07
N TYR A 74 -14.15 16.46 -8.15
CA TYR A 74 -14.90 16.01 -9.32
C TYR A 74 -14.80 17.03 -10.46
N GLN A 75 -14.56 16.53 -11.67
CA GLN A 75 -14.62 17.29 -12.91
C GLN A 75 -15.40 16.45 -13.92
N LEU A 76 -16.25 17.09 -14.74
CA LEU A 76 -17.07 16.36 -15.72
C LEU A 76 -16.18 15.65 -16.77
N ASN A 77 -15.11 16.30 -17.19
CA ASN A 77 -14.24 15.81 -18.26
C ASN A 77 -12.79 15.78 -17.76
N PHE A 78 -12.39 14.69 -17.11
CA PHE A 78 -11.00 14.48 -16.74
C PHE A 78 -10.13 14.33 -18.00
N PRO A 79 -8.92 14.92 -18.03
CA PRO A 79 -7.98 14.73 -19.13
C PRO A 79 -7.52 13.27 -19.16
N ARG A 80 -8.09 12.49 -20.08
CA ARG A 80 -7.76 11.06 -20.26
C ARG A 80 -6.66 10.91 -21.30
N ASN A 81 -5.71 10.03 -21.01
CA ASN A 81 -4.81 9.53 -22.04
C ASN A 81 -5.58 8.63 -23.00
N VAL A 82 -5.42 8.87 -24.31
CA VAL A 82 -6.13 8.12 -25.38
C VAL A 82 -5.77 6.63 -25.36
N ILE A 83 -4.57 6.29 -24.88
CA ILE A 83 -4.05 4.94 -24.83
C ILE A 83 -3.41 4.71 -23.45
N ILE A 84 -3.78 3.60 -22.80
CA ILE A 84 -3.01 3.09 -21.67
C ILE A 84 -1.67 2.60 -22.23
N ARG A 85 -0.59 3.29 -21.89
CA ARG A 85 0.78 2.90 -22.29
C ARG A 85 1.18 1.65 -21.49
N LYS A 86 0.74 0.48 -21.95
CA LYS A 86 0.98 -0.83 -21.29
C LYS A 86 2.45 -1.03 -20.97
N TRP A 87 3.33 -0.66 -21.90
CA TRP A 87 4.78 -0.69 -21.70
C TRP A 87 5.28 0.25 -20.60
N PHE A 88 4.70 1.44 -20.45
CA PHE A 88 5.04 2.34 -19.35
C PHE A 88 4.64 1.73 -18.00
N VAL A 89 3.41 1.21 -17.90
CA VAL A 89 2.92 0.57 -16.68
C VAL A 89 3.73 -0.69 -16.35
N ALA A 90 3.93 -1.57 -17.34
CA ALA A 90 4.72 -2.78 -17.17
C ALA A 90 6.18 -2.47 -16.81
N ARG A 91 6.80 -1.46 -17.42
CA ARG A 91 8.14 -1.00 -17.07
C ARG A 91 8.21 -0.53 -15.62
N ARG A 92 7.24 0.27 -15.15
CA ARG A 92 7.17 0.70 -13.73
C ARG A 92 6.98 -0.48 -12.78
N ALA A 93 6.17 -1.48 -13.15
CA ALA A 93 6.02 -2.71 -12.38
C ALA A 93 7.31 -3.56 -12.37
N LEU A 94 8.00 -3.65 -13.50
CA LEU A 94 9.25 -4.41 -13.65
C LEU A 94 10.41 -3.74 -12.89
N GLU A 95 10.45 -2.40 -12.83
CA GLU A 95 11.41 -1.66 -12.01
C GLU A 95 11.32 -2.01 -10.52
N ILE A 96 10.16 -2.47 -10.03
CA ILE A 96 9.97 -2.93 -8.63
C ILE A 96 10.51 -4.36 -8.43
N ALA A 97 10.57 -5.19 -9.49
CA ALA A 97 10.99 -6.58 -9.41
C ALA A 97 12.42 -6.82 -8.86
N PRO A 98 13.49 -6.14 -9.34
CA PRO A 98 14.85 -6.38 -8.86
C PRO A 98 15.01 -6.09 -7.36
N ASN A 99 14.26 -5.12 -6.83
CA ASN A 99 14.21 -4.88 -5.39
C ASN A 99 13.72 -6.13 -4.64
N ASN A 100 12.65 -6.76 -5.10
CA ASN A 100 12.12 -7.95 -4.43
C ASN A 100 13.06 -9.15 -4.54
N PHE A 101 13.77 -9.29 -5.67
CA PHE A 101 14.79 -10.34 -5.81
C PHE A 101 15.96 -10.16 -4.85
N ILE A 102 16.42 -8.92 -4.59
CA ILE A 102 17.52 -8.70 -3.64
C ILE A 102 17.16 -9.22 -2.23
N TRP A 103 15.91 -9.06 -1.82
CA TRP A 103 15.44 -9.51 -0.50
C TRP A 103 15.36 -11.03 -0.40
N ILE A 104 14.88 -11.70 -1.45
CA ILE A 104 14.85 -13.18 -1.49
C ILE A 104 16.28 -13.73 -1.48
N ILE A 105 17.18 -13.13 -2.26
CA ILE A 105 18.59 -13.53 -2.31
C ILE A 105 19.27 -13.29 -0.96
N LEU A 106 19.07 -12.14 -0.32
CA LEU A 106 19.61 -11.84 1.01
C LEU A 106 19.09 -12.81 2.07
N PHE A 107 17.78 -13.12 2.05
CA PHE A 107 17.19 -14.10 2.95
C PHE A 107 17.83 -15.48 2.77
N TYR A 108 17.95 -15.96 1.53
CA TYR A 108 18.58 -17.25 1.24
C TYR A 108 20.07 -17.26 1.63
N TRP A 109 20.81 -16.22 1.23
CA TRP A 109 22.24 -16.11 1.54
C TRP A 109 22.51 -16.12 3.05
N PHE A 110 21.74 -15.36 3.83
CA PHE A 110 21.91 -15.33 5.28
C PHE A 110 21.40 -16.62 5.94
N CYS A 111 20.12 -16.95 5.78
CA CYS A 111 19.49 -18.05 6.52
C CYS A 111 19.97 -19.42 6.06
N HIS A 112 20.24 -19.61 4.77
CA HIS A 112 20.68 -20.90 4.25
C HIS A 112 22.20 -21.00 4.18
N SER A 113 22.90 -20.02 3.61
CA SER A 113 24.35 -20.15 3.42
C SER A 113 25.14 -19.83 4.70
N VAL A 114 24.92 -18.66 5.32
CA VAL A 114 25.69 -18.22 6.50
C VAL A 114 25.40 -19.09 7.72
N LEU A 115 24.13 -19.36 8.04
CA LEU A 115 23.79 -20.15 9.23
C LEU A 115 24.20 -21.62 9.12
N ASN A 116 24.06 -22.26 7.94
CA ASN A 116 24.57 -23.63 7.77
C ASN A 116 26.11 -23.67 7.83
N PHE A 117 26.80 -22.68 7.26
CA PHE A 117 28.25 -22.58 7.37
C PHE A 117 28.70 -22.42 8.82
N MET A 118 28.06 -21.54 9.59
CA MET A 118 28.32 -21.37 11.01
C MET A 118 27.94 -22.61 11.82
N GLY A 119 26.84 -23.28 11.48
CA GLY A 119 26.43 -24.53 12.10
C GLY A 119 27.48 -25.62 11.92
N GLU A 120 28.04 -25.76 10.72
CA GLU A 120 29.14 -26.68 10.47
C GLU A 120 30.41 -26.30 11.24
N LEU A 121 30.78 -25.01 11.22
CA LEU A 121 31.95 -24.49 11.93
C LEU A 121 31.87 -24.73 13.45
N LEU A 122 30.68 -24.56 14.03
CA LEU A 122 30.40 -24.73 15.46
C LEU A 122 30.03 -26.18 15.82
N LYS A 123 29.97 -27.10 14.85
CA LYS A 123 29.46 -28.47 15.01
C LYS A 123 28.05 -28.51 15.62
N PHE A 124 27.23 -27.52 15.28
CA PHE A 124 25.84 -27.41 15.69
C PHE A 124 24.94 -28.22 14.74
N GLY A 125 24.28 -29.26 15.27
CA GLY A 125 23.55 -30.25 14.48
C GLY A 125 22.11 -29.87 14.10
N ASP A 126 21.52 -28.87 14.77
CA ASP A 126 20.17 -28.41 14.44
C ASP A 126 20.24 -27.41 13.27
N ARG A 127 19.62 -27.77 12.14
CA ARG A 127 19.68 -27.02 10.86
C ARG A 127 18.33 -26.41 10.46
N GLU A 128 17.31 -26.49 11.32
CA GLU A 128 15.98 -25.94 11.06
C GLU A 128 15.87 -24.44 11.43
N PHE A 129 16.76 -23.61 10.87
CA PHE A 129 16.92 -22.21 11.27
C PHE A 129 15.72 -21.29 10.97
N TYR A 130 14.87 -21.66 10.03
CA TYR A 130 13.74 -20.83 9.54
C TYR A 130 12.38 -21.52 9.74
N ALA A 131 12.34 -22.55 10.59
CA ALA A 131 11.09 -23.14 11.06
C ALA A 131 10.30 -22.14 11.93
N ASP A 132 9.09 -22.54 12.34
CA ASP A 132 8.16 -21.68 13.09
C ASP A 132 8.85 -20.96 14.25
N TRP A 133 8.46 -19.71 14.54
CA TRP A 133 9.00 -18.87 15.62
C TRP A 133 8.59 -19.37 17.02
N TRP A 134 8.89 -20.64 17.28
CA TRP A 134 8.33 -21.47 18.33
C TRP A 134 8.75 -21.02 19.73
N HIS A 135 9.94 -20.44 19.86
CA HIS A 135 10.48 -19.95 21.13
C HIS A 135 9.72 -18.78 21.74
N VAL A 136 9.03 -17.97 20.92
CA VAL A 136 8.17 -16.88 21.42
C VAL A 136 6.71 -17.31 21.39
N TYR A 137 6.30 -17.98 20.32
CA TYR A 137 4.90 -18.35 20.12
C TYR A 137 4.41 -19.46 21.07
N ARG A 138 5.18 -20.55 21.27
CA ARG A 138 4.73 -21.67 22.13
C ARG A 138 4.61 -21.28 23.61
N PRO A 139 5.58 -20.57 24.23
CA PRO A 139 5.43 -20.18 25.62
C PRO A 139 4.20 -19.29 25.87
N LEU A 140 3.86 -18.39 24.94
CA LEU A 140 2.65 -17.57 25.03
C LEU A 140 1.38 -18.44 25.01
N LEU A 141 1.31 -19.45 24.14
CA LEU A 141 0.18 -20.39 24.14
C LEU A 141 0.10 -21.20 25.44
N LEU A 142 1.25 -21.65 25.97
CA LEU A 142 1.31 -22.41 27.22
C LEU A 142 0.87 -21.58 28.44
N GLN A 143 1.09 -20.26 28.41
CA GLN A 143 0.58 -19.33 29.42
C GLN A 143 -0.93 -19.04 29.28
N GLY A 144 -1.61 -19.65 28.31
CA GLY A 144 -3.05 -19.50 28.10
C GLY A 144 -3.44 -18.34 27.19
N PHE A 145 -2.50 -17.70 26.48
CA PHE A 145 -2.86 -16.68 25.50
C PHE A 145 -3.55 -17.33 24.27
N PRO A 146 -4.66 -16.74 23.77
CA PRO A 146 -5.26 -17.16 22.52
C PRO A 146 -4.32 -16.93 21.32
N GLN A 147 -4.42 -17.80 20.31
CA GLN A 147 -3.51 -17.84 19.15
C GLN A 147 -3.33 -16.48 18.45
N TRP A 148 -4.40 -15.72 18.28
CA TRP A 148 -4.33 -14.40 17.63
C TRP A 148 -3.49 -13.39 18.43
N GLN A 149 -3.48 -13.46 19.78
CA GLN A 149 -2.66 -12.58 20.61
C GLN A 149 -1.19 -12.95 20.49
N ALA A 150 -0.88 -14.25 20.54
CA ALA A 150 0.48 -14.73 20.37
C ALA A 150 1.05 -14.37 18.98
N GLN A 151 0.24 -14.49 17.92
CA GLN A 151 0.62 -14.04 16.57
C GLN A 151 0.92 -12.55 16.53
N VAL A 152 0.03 -11.70 17.08
CA VAL A 152 0.24 -10.25 17.10
C VAL A 152 1.52 -9.87 17.84
N ILE A 153 1.80 -10.51 18.98
CA ILE A 153 3.02 -10.23 19.76
C ILE A 153 4.28 -10.56 18.95
N VAL A 154 4.32 -11.73 18.29
CA VAL A 154 5.46 -12.13 17.44
C VAL A 154 5.63 -11.17 16.27
N TYR A 155 4.55 -10.79 15.59
CA TYR A 155 4.59 -9.82 14.50
C TYR A 155 5.07 -8.44 14.94
N MET A 156 4.62 -7.97 16.09
CA MET A 156 5.01 -6.66 16.65
C MET A 156 6.48 -6.66 17.06
N MET A 157 6.96 -7.74 17.67
CA MET A 157 8.37 -7.91 18.02
C MET A 157 9.25 -7.93 16.76
N SER A 158 8.83 -8.64 15.73
CA SER A 158 9.51 -8.66 14.42
C SER A 158 9.56 -7.27 13.79
N ALA A 159 8.43 -6.56 13.73
CA ALA A 159 8.36 -5.21 13.17
C ALA A 159 9.27 -4.22 13.91
N ALA A 160 9.32 -4.28 15.25
CA ALA A 160 10.18 -3.43 16.06
C ALA A 160 11.67 -3.69 15.80
N LEU A 161 12.06 -4.95 15.64
CA LEU A 161 13.45 -5.31 15.30
C LEU A 161 13.84 -4.84 13.90
N CYS A 162 12.96 -5.02 12.91
CA CYS A 162 13.22 -4.54 11.55
C CYS A 162 13.33 -3.02 11.48
N GLU A 163 12.45 -2.31 12.21
CA GLU A 163 12.51 -0.86 12.34
C GLU A 163 13.83 -0.43 13.03
N TYR A 164 14.22 -1.08 14.12
CA TYR A 164 15.46 -0.79 14.85
C TYR A 164 16.71 -0.96 13.97
N VAL A 165 16.80 -2.07 13.24
CA VAL A 165 17.96 -2.39 12.37
C VAL A 165 18.13 -1.36 11.25
N ILE A 166 17.03 -0.78 10.76
CA ILE A 166 17.05 0.17 9.64
C ILE A 166 17.13 1.63 10.13
N ALA A 167 16.44 1.96 11.22
CA ALA A 167 16.36 3.32 11.73
C ALA A 167 17.68 3.82 12.32
N ILE A 168 18.48 2.94 12.95
CA ILE A 168 19.76 3.34 13.58
C ILE A 168 20.82 3.75 12.56
N PRO A 169 21.16 2.94 11.54
CA PRO A 169 22.19 3.32 10.57
C PRO A 169 21.79 4.55 9.75
N LEU A 170 20.49 4.77 9.55
CA LEU A 170 19.97 5.91 8.79
C LEU A 170 19.68 7.13 9.66
N GLU A 171 19.79 7.02 11.00
CA GLU A 171 19.43 8.06 11.98
C GLU A 171 18.01 8.65 11.75
N MET A 172 17.08 7.83 11.26
CA MET A 172 15.73 8.26 10.85
C MET A 172 14.66 7.35 11.44
N PHE A 173 13.75 7.93 12.23
CA PHE A 173 12.59 7.23 12.78
C PHE A 173 11.29 7.73 12.15
N ARG A 174 10.72 6.97 11.20
CA ARG A 174 9.48 7.27 10.47
C ARG A 174 8.38 6.21 10.63
N PHE A 175 8.66 5.07 11.25
CA PHE A 175 7.71 3.96 11.48
C PHE A 175 7.06 3.37 10.21
N TRP A 176 7.66 3.56 9.03
CA TRP A 176 7.11 3.04 7.77
C TRP A 176 7.08 1.50 7.74
N ILE A 177 8.12 0.83 8.26
CA ILE A 177 8.20 -0.64 8.28
C ILE A 177 7.16 -1.20 9.24
N PHE A 178 7.02 -0.55 10.39
CA PHE A 178 5.99 -0.91 11.35
C PHE A 178 4.57 -0.81 10.76
N ALA A 179 4.29 0.26 10.00
CA ALA A 179 3.00 0.44 9.32
C ALA A 179 2.74 -0.62 8.25
N THR A 180 3.76 -1.00 7.45
CA THR A 180 3.59 -2.01 6.39
C THR A 180 3.41 -3.41 6.95
N VAL A 181 4.09 -3.79 8.04
CA VAL A 181 3.91 -5.10 8.68
C VAL A 181 2.50 -5.23 9.27
N ILE A 182 1.96 -4.18 9.88
CA ILE A 182 0.56 -4.16 10.36
C ILE A 182 -0.42 -4.25 9.19
N LEU A 183 -0.19 -3.49 8.12
CA LEU A 183 -1.03 -3.53 6.93
C LEU A 183 -1.01 -4.93 6.30
N GLN A 184 0.15 -5.55 6.21
CA GLN A 184 0.33 -6.91 5.70
C GLN A 184 -0.45 -7.92 6.54
N ALA A 185 -0.34 -7.88 7.87
CA ALA A 185 -1.09 -8.77 8.76
C ALA A 185 -2.62 -8.64 8.56
N LYS A 186 -3.13 -7.42 8.43
CA LYS A 186 -4.56 -7.19 8.14
C LYS A 186 -4.97 -7.71 6.76
N MET A 187 -4.13 -7.51 5.75
CA MET A 187 -4.40 -8.00 4.40
C MET A 187 -4.49 -9.52 4.39
N THR A 188 -3.55 -10.23 5.01
CA THR A 188 -3.60 -11.70 5.08
C THR A 188 -4.88 -12.21 5.76
N LEU A 189 -5.33 -11.56 6.83
CA LEU A 189 -6.61 -11.90 7.48
C LEU A 189 -7.83 -11.64 6.58
N LEU A 190 -7.82 -10.54 5.83
CA LEU A 190 -8.89 -10.22 4.89
C LEU A 190 -8.93 -11.23 3.74
N LEU A 191 -7.78 -11.54 3.16
CA LEU A 191 -7.64 -12.48 2.07
C LEU A 191 -8.06 -13.88 2.46
N GLY A 192 -7.77 -14.32 3.68
CA GLY A 192 -8.25 -15.60 4.22
C GLY A 192 -9.77 -15.72 4.34
N ARG A 193 -10.52 -14.60 4.31
CA ARG A 193 -12.00 -14.61 4.29
C ARG A 193 -12.58 -14.70 2.89
N PHE A 194 -11.88 -14.18 1.88
CA PHE A 194 -12.40 -14.07 0.51
C PHE A 194 -11.86 -15.14 -0.44
N PHE A 195 -10.63 -15.62 -0.23
CA PHE A 195 -9.96 -16.52 -1.15
C PHE A 195 -9.47 -17.77 -0.43
N SER A 196 -9.98 -18.92 -0.84
CA SER A 196 -9.52 -20.24 -0.39
C SER A 196 -8.71 -20.97 -1.48
N GLY A 197 -7.78 -21.83 -1.08
CA GLY A 197 -6.99 -22.65 -2.00
C GLY A 197 -5.78 -21.93 -2.61
N ASN A 198 -5.31 -22.39 -3.78
CA ASN A 198 -4.06 -21.94 -4.41
C ASN A 198 -4.04 -20.44 -4.73
N TYR A 199 -5.20 -19.85 -5.05
CA TYR A 199 -5.33 -18.42 -5.31
C TYR A 199 -5.10 -17.56 -4.06
N GLY A 200 -5.58 -18.03 -2.90
CA GLY A 200 -5.30 -17.38 -1.62
C GLY A 200 -3.81 -17.40 -1.29
N ASN A 201 -3.14 -18.54 -1.52
CA ASN A 201 -1.69 -18.66 -1.34
C ASN A 201 -0.92 -17.69 -2.25
N CYS A 202 -1.25 -17.64 -3.55
CA CYS A 202 -0.61 -16.75 -4.52
C CYS A 202 -0.70 -15.27 -4.09
N LEU A 203 -1.88 -14.84 -3.63
CA LEU A 203 -2.07 -13.45 -3.19
C LEU A 203 -1.32 -13.14 -1.89
N VAL A 204 -1.23 -14.09 -0.95
CA VAL A 204 -0.40 -13.92 0.26
C VAL A 204 1.06 -13.72 -0.11
N TRP A 205 1.59 -14.54 -1.03
CA TRP A 205 2.96 -14.38 -1.53
C TRP A 205 3.16 -13.03 -2.22
N LEU A 206 2.20 -12.55 -3.01
CA LEU A 206 2.24 -11.21 -3.59
C LEU A 206 2.28 -10.11 -2.52
N CYS A 207 1.46 -10.20 -1.48
CA CYS A 207 1.45 -9.22 -0.38
C CYS A 207 2.78 -9.22 0.40
N VAL A 208 3.34 -10.39 0.68
CA VAL A 208 4.65 -10.55 1.34
C VAL A 208 5.76 -9.94 0.49
N LEU A 209 5.70 -10.14 -0.83
CA LEU A 209 6.70 -9.65 -1.76
C LEU A 209 6.61 -8.12 -1.95
N MET A 210 5.43 -7.50 -1.78
CA MET A 210 5.27 -6.05 -1.93
C MET A 210 5.56 -5.25 -0.66
N GLY A 211 5.14 -5.70 0.53
CA GLY A 211 5.07 -4.84 1.72
C GLY A 211 6.43 -4.38 2.28
N PRO A 212 7.20 -5.28 2.91
CA PRO A 212 8.45 -4.93 3.59
C PRO A 212 9.52 -4.34 2.65
N PRO A 213 9.76 -4.88 1.44
CA PRO A 213 10.74 -4.31 0.52
C PRO A 213 10.44 -2.87 0.10
N ILE A 214 9.15 -2.52 -0.09
CA ILE A 214 8.75 -1.15 -0.42
C ILE A 214 8.98 -0.21 0.77
N ALA A 215 8.72 -0.66 2.00
CA ALA A 215 8.94 0.16 3.20
C ALA A 215 10.42 0.56 3.36
N VAL A 216 11.34 -0.36 3.07
CA VAL A 216 12.78 -0.05 3.13
C VAL A 216 13.19 0.90 2.00
N LEU A 217 12.63 0.73 0.79
CA LEU A 217 12.85 1.68 -0.30
C LEU A 217 12.36 3.09 0.05
N THR A 218 11.21 3.23 0.71
CA THR A 218 10.72 4.54 1.14
C THR A 218 11.66 5.18 2.17
N TYR A 219 12.25 4.38 3.07
CA TYR A 219 13.28 4.85 4.00
C TYR A 219 14.54 5.35 3.28
N LEU A 220 15.05 4.57 2.33
CA LEU A 220 16.24 4.94 1.55
C LEU A 220 15.99 6.17 0.67
N HIS A 221 14.81 6.27 0.07
CA HIS A 221 14.41 7.43 -0.72
C HIS A 221 14.34 8.68 0.16
N ASP A 222 13.71 8.59 1.33
CA ASP A 222 13.61 9.70 2.27
C ASP A 222 14.99 10.16 2.77
N TYR A 223 15.89 9.22 3.07
CA TYR A 223 17.28 9.52 3.43
C TYR A 223 18.02 10.23 2.28
N TYR A 224 17.90 9.70 1.06
CA TYR A 224 18.55 10.29 -0.11
C TYR A 224 18.07 11.72 -0.40
N MET A 225 16.77 11.98 -0.26
CA MET A 225 16.20 13.31 -0.46
C MET A 225 16.71 14.31 0.58
N LEU A 226 16.76 13.92 1.86
CA LEU A 226 17.28 14.78 2.94
C LEU A 226 18.76 15.13 2.71
N ASN A 227 19.57 14.16 2.31
CA ASN A 227 20.99 14.37 2.03
C ASN A 227 21.22 15.15 0.74
N ARG A 228 20.30 15.08 -0.23
CA ARG A 228 20.39 15.89 -1.44
C ARG A 228 20.08 17.36 -1.15
N GLU A 229 19.06 17.63 -0.34
CA GLU A 229 18.71 19.00 0.06
C GLU A 229 19.81 19.64 0.90
N SER A 230 20.36 18.92 1.89
CA SER A 230 21.46 19.45 2.72
C SER A 230 22.70 19.83 1.91
N ASN A 231 23.06 19.03 0.90
CA ASN A 231 24.17 19.33 -0.02
C ASN A 231 23.85 20.47 -1.01
N ALA A 232 22.57 20.68 -1.34
CA ALA A 232 22.18 21.82 -2.17
C ALA A 232 22.33 23.13 -1.37
N TRP A 233 21.99 23.14 -0.09
CA TRP A 233 22.12 24.32 0.78
C TRP A 233 23.56 24.64 1.20
N SER A 234 24.51 23.70 1.10
CA SER A 234 25.92 23.96 1.39
C SER A 234 26.69 24.62 0.22
N LEU A 235 26.08 24.70 -0.95
CA LEU A 235 26.64 25.32 -2.16
C LEU A 235 26.15 26.77 -2.39
N TYR A 236 25.34 27.31 -1.47
CA TYR A 236 24.86 28.70 -1.50
C TYR A 236 25.32 29.48 -0.27
#